data_AF-A0A7N4PWA8-F1
#
_entry.id   AF-A0A7N4PWA8-F1
#
_cell.length_a   1.000
_cell.length_b   1.000
_cell.length_c   1.000
_cell.angle_alpha   90.00
_cell.angle_beta   90.00
_cell.angle_gamma   90.00
#
_symmetry.space_group_name_H-M   'P 1'
#
loop_
_entity.id
_entity.type
_entity.pdbx_description
1 polymer ?
#
loop_
_entity_poly.entity_id
_entity_poly.type
_entity_poly.pdbx_seq_one_letter_code
_entity_poly.pdbx_strand_id
1 'polypeptide(L)'
;MPLPAALQSRLAKRGLLKLVEPEPEEEIIAEDYDDDPVDYEATRLEGLPPNWYKVFDPVCGLPYYWNVETDLVSWLNPHDPSSVITKAAKKLKGSLDKKGSRKDEELDPMDPSTYSDAPRGTWSTGLPKKNEAKTGADTTAAGPLFQQRPYPSPGAVLRANAEASRAKQQD
;
A
#
# COMPACT_ATOMS: atom_id res chain seq x y z
N MET A 1 -39.30 16.40 35.34
CA MET A 1 -38.77 15.81 34.10
C MET A 1 -37.25 15.87 34.16
N PRO A 2 -36.52 14.75 34.03
CA PRO A 2 -35.06 14.78 34.05
C PRO A 2 -34.52 15.55 32.84
N LEU A 3 -33.44 16.30 33.03
CA LEU A 3 -32.79 17.04 31.95
C LEU A 3 -32.09 16.07 30.99
N PRO A 4 -32.17 16.27 29.66
CA PRO A 4 -31.42 15.45 28.69
C PRO A 4 -29.90 15.52 28.94
N ALA A 5 -29.19 14.41 28.76
CA ALA A 5 -27.75 14.28 29.03
C ALA A 5 -26.91 15.38 28.37
N ALA A 6 -27.19 15.70 27.10
CA ALA A 6 -26.50 16.75 26.37
C ALA A 6 -26.64 18.14 27.01
N LEU A 7 -27.79 18.41 27.66
CA LEU A 7 -28.07 19.65 28.38
C LEU A 7 -27.39 19.66 29.75
N GLN A 8 -27.38 18.52 30.45
CA GLN A 8 -26.65 18.35 31.72
C GLN A 8 -25.16 18.59 31.54
N SER A 9 -24.53 18.00 30.51
CA SER A 9 -23.10 18.21 30.21
C SER A 9 -22.79 19.67 29.90
N ARG A 10 -23.66 20.35 29.14
CA ARG A 10 -23.49 21.78 28.81
C ARG A 10 -23.66 22.69 30.03
N LEU A 11 -24.61 22.40 30.92
CA LEU A 11 -24.83 23.17 32.15
C LEU A 11 -23.71 22.92 33.17
N ALA A 12 -23.22 21.69 33.28
CA ALA A 12 -22.09 21.34 34.12
C ALA A 12 -20.78 21.96 33.64
N LYS A 13 -20.51 21.94 32.33
CA LYS A 13 -19.37 22.68 31.72
C LYS A 13 -19.44 24.18 31.97
N ARG A 14 -20.62 24.73 32.25
CA ARG A 14 -20.84 26.13 32.64
C ARG A 14 -20.87 26.36 34.15
N GLY A 15 -20.59 25.33 34.95
CA GLY A 15 -20.56 25.40 36.43
C GLY A 15 -21.94 25.53 37.09
N LEU A 16 -23.02 25.34 36.34
CA LEU A 16 -24.39 25.52 36.83
C LEU A 16 -24.98 24.24 37.45
N LEU A 17 -24.33 23.09 37.26
CA LEU A 17 -24.80 21.79 37.74
C LEU A 17 -23.60 21.01 38.30
N LYS A 18 -23.68 20.60 39.57
CA LYS A 18 -22.68 19.72 40.21
C LYS A 18 -22.95 18.28 39.76
N LEU A 19 -22.11 17.70 38.90
CA LEU A 19 -22.20 16.28 38.55
C LEU A 19 -21.76 15.45 39.76
N VAL A 20 -22.63 14.57 40.23
CA VAL A 20 -22.20 13.28 40.77
C VAL A 20 -21.96 12.44 39.53
N GLU A 21 -20.70 12.15 39.22
CA GLU A 21 -20.28 11.37 38.05
C GLU A 21 -20.67 9.91 38.26
N PRO A 22 -21.55 9.31 37.45
CA PRO A 22 -21.48 7.87 37.22
C PRO A 22 -20.27 7.63 36.32
N GLU A 23 -19.34 6.81 36.80
CA GLU A 23 -18.19 6.28 36.07
C GLU A 23 -18.57 5.97 34.62
N PRO A 24 -17.88 6.52 33.61
CA PRO A 24 -18.03 6.00 32.27
C PRO A 24 -17.49 4.58 32.29
N GLU A 25 -18.36 3.59 32.08
CA GLU A 25 -17.94 2.31 31.54
C GLU A 25 -17.30 2.62 30.18
N GLU A 26 -15.99 2.86 30.20
CA GLU A 26 -15.15 2.92 29.02
C GLU A 26 -15.21 1.53 28.40
N GLU A 27 -16.09 1.35 27.41
CA GLU A 27 -15.97 0.24 26.47
C GLU A 27 -14.59 0.39 25.80
N ILE A 28 -13.66 -0.45 26.26
CA ILE A 28 -12.31 -0.59 25.72
C ILE A 28 -12.47 -1.22 24.33
N ILE A 29 -12.57 -0.38 23.30
CA ILE A 29 -12.48 -0.76 21.88
C ILE A 29 -11.00 -0.90 21.50
N ALA A 30 -10.19 -1.49 22.39
CA ALA A 30 -8.97 -2.13 21.94
C ALA A 30 -9.45 -3.45 21.35
N GLU A 31 -9.60 -3.48 20.03
CA GLU A 31 -9.25 -4.67 19.27
C GLU A 31 -7.97 -5.22 19.91
N ASP A 32 -8.10 -6.40 20.50
CA ASP A 32 -7.01 -7.27 20.87
C ASP A 32 -6.17 -7.44 19.60
N TYR A 33 -5.17 -6.58 19.44
CA TYR A 33 -4.14 -6.78 18.45
C TYR A 33 -3.37 -7.98 18.96
N ASP A 34 -3.82 -9.16 18.53
CA ASP A 34 -3.22 -10.47 18.70
C ASP A 34 -1.72 -10.40 18.36
N ASP A 35 -0.91 -10.11 19.36
CA ASP A 35 0.48 -10.55 19.43
C ASP A 35 0.49 -11.92 20.14
N ASP A 36 -0.36 -12.84 19.66
CA ASP A 36 -0.21 -14.26 19.98
C ASP A 36 1.09 -14.72 19.30
N PRO A 37 2.14 -15.10 20.07
CA PRO A 37 3.34 -15.65 19.49
C PRO A 37 2.94 -16.95 18.79
N VAL A 38 2.85 -16.89 17.46
CA VAL A 38 2.50 -18.02 16.61
C VAL A 38 3.38 -19.21 17.01
N ASP A 39 2.77 -20.24 17.60
CA ASP A 39 3.45 -21.49 17.95
C ASP A 39 3.86 -22.21 16.65
N TYR A 40 5.05 -21.85 16.14
CA TYR A 40 5.66 -22.40 14.93
C TYR A 40 5.76 -23.94 14.98
N GLU A 41 5.85 -24.53 16.18
CA GLU A 41 5.86 -25.97 16.41
C GLU A 41 4.50 -26.65 16.12
N ALA A 42 3.37 -25.96 16.30
CA ALA A 42 2.03 -26.53 16.08
C ALA A 42 1.72 -26.74 14.59
N THR A 43 2.24 -25.87 13.71
CA THR A 43 2.01 -25.97 12.26
C THR A 43 2.93 -26.97 11.54
N ARG A 44 4.03 -27.39 12.19
CA ARG A 44 4.91 -28.47 11.67
C ARG A 44 4.27 -29.85 11.78
N LEU A 45 3.28 -30.01 12.64
CA LEU A 45 2.58 -31.27 12.92
C LEU A 45 1.40 -31.57 11.99
N GLU A 46 0.99 -30.64 11.12
CA GLU A 46 -0.16 -30.81 10.21
C GLU A 46 0.17 -31.54 8.89
N GLY A 47 0.76 -32.74 8.96
CA GLY A 47 0.77 -33.66 7.81
C GLY A 47 1.37 -33.11 6.50
N LEU A 48 2.29 -32.15 6.57
CA LEU A 48 2.97 -31.64 5.39
C LEU A 48 3.94 -32.69 4.81
N PRO A 49 4.15 -32.72 3.48
CA PRO A 49 5.15 -33.59 2.89
C PRO A 49 6.57 -33.24 3.37
N PRO A 50 7.55 -34.15 3.24
CA PRO A 50 8.92 -33.90 3.63
C PRO A 50 9.47 -32.61 3.02
N ASN A 51 10.24 -31.86 3.80
CA ASN A 51 10.91 -30.61 3.40
C ASN A 51 9.97 -29.44 3.05
N TRP A 52 8.67 -29.55 3.33
CA TRP A 52 7.71 -28.43 3.23
C TRP A 52 7.48 -27.75 4.58
N TYR A 53 7.43 -26.43 4.54
CA TYR A 53 7.25 -25.58 5.72
C TYR A 53 6.14 -24.55 5.44
N LYS A 54 5.31 -24.30 6.45
CA LYS A 54 4.35 -23.19 6.45
C LYS A 54 5.08 -21.95 6.96
N VAL A 55 5.11 -20.90 6.15
CA VAL A 55 5.81 -19.64 6.42
C VAL A 55 4.81 -18.50 6.28
N PHE A 56 4.83 -17.54 7.19
CA PHE A 56 4.00 -16.34 7.09
C PHE A 56 4.78 -15.21 6.42
N ASP A 57 4.19 -14.55 5.44
CA ASP A 57 4.80 -13.38 4.80
C ASP A 57 4.71 -12.18 5.77
N PRO A 58 5.84 -11.54 6.15
CA PRO A 58 5.83 -10.38 7.04
C PRO A 58 5.00 -9.19 6.53
N VAL A 59 4.75 -9.11 5.22
CA VAL A 59 4.04 -7.96 4.63
C VAL A 59 2.53 -8.08 4.79
N CYS A 60 1.99 -9.29 4.75
CA CYS A 60 0.55 -9.51 4.77
C CYS A 60 0.06 -10.45 5.87
N GLY A 61 0.95 -11.15 6.58
CA GLY A 61 0.59 -12.12 7.61
C GLY A 61 -0.12 -13.35 7.05
N LEU A 62 -0.21 -13.53 5.72
CA LEU A 62 -0.79 -14.72 5.12
C LEU A 62 0.23 -15.87 5.09
N PRO A 63 -0.21 -17.11 5.39
CA PRO A 63 0.64 -18.27 5.25
C PRO A 63 0.85 -18.64 3.78
N TYR A 64 2.06 -19.06 3.46
CA TYR A 64 2.42 -19.75 2.24
C TYR A 64 3.28 -20.98 2.58
N TYR A 65 3.34 -21.91 1.65
CA TYR A 65 4.05 -23.17 1.81
C TYR A 65 5.32 -23.14 0.95
N TRP A 66 6.46 -23.42 1.57
CA TRP A 66 7.76 -23.42 0.91
C TRP A 66 8.47 -24.76 1.11
N ASN A 67 8.97 -25.31 0.02
CA ASN A 67 9.85 -26.46 0.04
C ASN A 67 11.32 -26.01 0.04
N VAL A 68 12.04 -26.32 1.12
CA VAL A 68 13.43 -25.87 1.33
C VAL A 68 14.42 -26.54 0.39
N GLU A 69 14.16 -27.77 -0.04
CA GLU A 69 15.08 -28.53 -0.89
C GLU A 69 15.00 -28.09 -2.36
N THR A 70 13.78 -27.81 -2.83
CA THR A 70 13.50 -27.54 -4.26
C THR A 70 13.24 -26.06 -4.56
N ASP A 71 13.14 -25.22 -3.53
CA ASP A 71 12.70 -23.81 -3.63
C ASP A 71 11.34 -23.63 -4.33
N LEU A 72 10.48 -24.63 -4.21
CA LEU A 72 9.11 -24.56 -4.70
C LEU A 72 8.22 -23.88 -3.67
N VAL A 73 7.26 -23.09 -4.15
CA VAL A 73 6.33 -22.32 -3.33
C VAL A 73 4.89 -22.60 -3.76
N SER A 74 3.98 -22.64 -2.80
CA SER A 74 2.54 -22.80 -3.01
C SER A 74 1.77 -21.93 -2.02
N TRP A 75 0.65 -21.37 -2.46
CA TRP A 75 -0.26 -20.61 -1.60
C TRP A 75 -1.16 -21.51 -0.74
N LEU A 76 -1.38 -22.75 -1.17
CA LEU A 76 -2.20 -23.74 -0.48
C LEU A 76 -1.35 -24.92 -0.01
N ASN A 77 -1.87 -25.71 0.93
CA ASN A 77 -1.22 -26.92 1.40
C ASN A 77 -0.88 -27.83 0.20
N PRO A 78 0.32 -28.39 0.10
CA PRO A 78 0.72 -29.24 -1.03
C PRO A 78 -0.13 -30.50 -1.22
N HIS A 79 -0.92 -30.88 -0.21
CA HIS A 79 -1.85 -32.01 -0.27
C HIS A 79 -3.24 -31.61 -0.78
N ASP A 80 -3.52 -30.31 -0.91
CA ASP A 80 -4.78 -29.81 -1.43
C ASP A 80 -4.83 -30.03 -2.96
N PRO A 81 -5.93 -30.59 -3.51
CA PRO A 81 -6.06 -30.82 -4.95
C PRO A 81 -5.99 -29.53 -5.80
N SER A 82 -6.23 -28.36 -5.20
CA SER A 82 -6.14 -27.06 -5.85
C SER A 82 -4.78 -26.38 -5.68
N SER A 83 -3.82 -27.03 -5.01
CA SER A 83 -2.47 -26.50 -4.82
C SER A 83 -1.71 -26.40 -6.14
N VAL A 84 -1.32 -25.17 -6.49
CA VAL A 84 -0.43 -24.92 -7.63
C VAL A 84 0.98 -24.65 -7.11
N ILE A 85 1.85 -25.65 -7.29
CA ILE A 85 3.25 -25.57 -6.89
C ILE A 85 4.03 -24.86 -8.00
N THR A 86 4.64 -23.72 -7.67
CA THR A 86 5.37 -22.87 -8.60
C THR A 86 6.81 -22.64 -8.15
N LYS A 87 7.67 -22.18 -9.06
CA LYS A 87 9.02 -21.73 -8.70
C LYS A 87 8.92 -20.40 -7.94
N ALA A 88 9.77 -20.22 -6.92
CA ALA A 88 9.88 -18.96 -6.21
C ALA A 88 10.03 -17.77 -7.19
N ALA A 89 9.26 -16.70 -6.96
CA ALA A 89 9.21 -15.52 -7.84
C ALA A 89 10.60 -14.93 -8.14
N LYS A 90 11.53 -14.99 -7.17
CA LYS A 90 12.93 -14.55 -7.32
C LYS A 90 13.66 -15.24 -8.49
N LYS A 91 13.35 -16.50 -8.79
CA LYS A 91 13.99 -17.28 -9.87
C LYS A 91 13.33 -17.05 -11.24
N LEU A 92 12.09 -16.56 -11.31
CA LEU A 92 11.38 -16.34 -12.57
C LEU A 92 11.83 -15.08 -13.32
N LYS A 93 12.34 -14.07 -12.60
CA LYS A 93 12.69 -12.77 -13.17
C LYS A 93 13.75 -12.83 -14.27
N GLY A 94 14.66 -13.82 -14.28
CA GLY A 94 15.73 -13.89 -15.28
C GLY A 94 15.39 -14.61 -16.60
N SER A 95 14.23 -15.28 -16.69
CA SER A 95 13.89 -16.13 -17.84
C SER A 95 12.87 -15.48 -18.79
N LEU A 96 11.98 -14.63 -18.27
CA LEU A 96 10.87 -14.04 -19.05
C LEU A 96 11.36 -12.97 -20.05
N ASP A 97 12.44 -12.25 -19.72
CA ASP A 97 12.95 -11.13 -20.51
C ASP A 97 13.38 -11.53 -21.94
N LYS A 98 13.76 -12.81 -22.15
CA LYS A 98 14.30 -13.28 -23.44
C LYS A 98 13.26 -13.65 -24.49
N LYS A 99 11.97 -13.79 -24.11
CA LYS A 99 10.93 -14.31 -25.02
C LYS A 99 10.10 -13.20 -25.69
N GLY A 100 10.19 -11.96 -25.19
CA GLY A 100 9.43 -10.81 -25.71
C GLY A 100 9.99 -10.17 -26.98
N SER A 101 11.29 -10.31 -27.26
CA SER A 101 11.93 -9.52 -28.34
C SER A 101 11.67 -10.01 -29.77
N ARG A 102 11.08 -11.20 -29.97
CA ARG A 102 10.87 -11.77 -31.31
C ARG A 102 9.46 -11.61 -31.86
N LYS A 103 8.50 -11.11 -31.08
CA LYS A 103 7.09 -10.98 -31.49
C LYS A 103 6.67 -9.54 -31.82
N ASP A 104 7.53 -8.55 -31.58
CA ASP A 104 7.23 -7.14 -31.87
C ASP A 104 7.33 -6.79 -33.38
N GLU A 105 7.90 -7.67 -34.21
CA GLU A 105 8.16 -7.40 -35.63
C GLU A 105 7.23 -8.16 -36.61
N GLU A 106 6.55 -9.23 -36.18
CA GLU A 106 5.63 -10.01 -37.02
C GLU A 106 4.19 -9.72 -36.59
N LEU A 107 3.68 -8.58 -37.04
CA LEU A 107 2.31 -8.14 -36.75
C LEU A 107 1.31 -9.11 -37.39
N ASP A 108 0.50 -9.76 -36.53
CA ASP A 108 -0.62 -10.56 -37.00
C ASP A 108 -1.58 -9.63 -37.78
N PRO A 109 -1.92 -9.96 -39.04
CA PRO A 109 -2.88 -9.21 -39.85
C PRO A 109 -4.31 -9.25 -39.29
N MET A 110 -4.54 -9.79 -38.09
CA MET A 110 -5.77 -9.72 -37.32
C MET A 110 -5.62 -9.09 -35.92
N ASP A 111 -4.44 -8.59 -35.53
CA ASP A 111 -4.25 -7.90 -34.25
C ASP A 111 -4.83 -6.47 -34.32
N PRO A 112 -5.68 -6.04 -33.37
CA PRO A 112 -6.19 -4.67 -33.34
C PRO A 112 -5.09 -3.61 -33.28
N SER A 113 -3.92 -3.89 -32.70
CA SER A 113 -2.76 -2.98 -32.71
C SER A 113 -2.15 -2.78 -34.11
N THR A 114 -2.45 -3.65 -35.07
CA THR A 114 -2.05 -3.51 -36.48
C THR A 114 -2.94 -2.52 -37.24
N TYR A 115 -4.23 -2.40 -36.89
CA TYR A 115 -5.20 -1.56 -37.62
C TYR A 115 -5.77 -0.39 -36.81
N SER A 116 -5.43 -0.25 -35.54
CA SER A 116 -5.92 0.81 -34.66
C SER A 116 -4.78 1.56 -33.98
N ASP A 117 -5.10 2.75 -33.46
CA ASP A 117 -4.18 3.59 -32.66
C ASP A 117 -4.02 3.07 -31.21
N ALA A 118 -4.23 1.76 -31.02
CA ALA A 118 -4.06 1.13 -29.72
C ALA A 118 -2.57 1.17 -29.35
N PRO A 119 -2.21 1.77 -28.19
CA PRO A 119 -0.82 1.87 -27.78
C PRO A 119 -0.25 0.46 -27.58
N ARG A 120 0.88 0.19 -28.24
CA ARG A 120 1.64 -1.04 -28.08
C ARG A 120 2.56 -0.93 -26.87
N GLY A 121 2.71 -2.00 -26.11
CA GLY A 121 3.65 -2.08 -25.00
C GLY A 121 3.18 -2.98 -23.87
N THR A 122 4.05 -3.19 -22.89
CA THR A 122 3.68 -3.89 -21.65
C THR A 122 2.80 -2.99 -20.77
N TRP A 123 2.18 -3.57 -19.75
CA TRP A 123 1.39 -2.85 -18.74
C TRP A 123 2.10 -1.63 -18.11
N SER A 124 3.44 -1.60 -18.09
CA SER A 124 4.21 -0.46 -17.59
C SER A 124 4.36 0.68 -18.61
N THR A 125 3.95 0.47 -19.86
CA THR A 125 4.07 1.45 -20.94
C THR A 125 3.05 2.55 -20.69
N GLY A 126 3.53 3.75 -20.37
CA GLY A 126 2.69 4.89 -19.97
C GLY A 126 2.64 5.16 -18.47
N LEU A 127 3.19 4.28 -17.61
CA LEU A 127 3.42 4.63 -16.21
C LEU A 127 4.64 5.56 -16.10
N PRO A 128 4.54 6.70 -15.38
CA PRO A 128 5.69 7.57 -15.16
C PRO A 128 6.78 6.78 -14.44
N LYS A 129 8.04 6.94 -14.87
CA LYS A 129 9.16 6.27 -14.20
C LYS A 129 9.24 6.80 -12.76
N LYS A 130 9.71 5.94 -11.85
CA LYS A 130 10.00 6.35 -10.47
C LYS A 130 10.91 7.57 -10.54
N ASN A 131 10.42 8.73 -10.08
CA ASN A 131 11.01 10.09 -10.11
C ASN A 131 10.50 11.09 -11.19
N GLU A 132 9.65 10.71 -12.15
CA GLU A 132 9.06 11.67 -13.12
C GLU A 132 7.81 12.39 -12.60
N ALA A 133 7.10 11.82 -11.62
CA ALA A 133 5.82 12.33 -11.11
C ALA A 133 5.90 13.61 -10.23
N LYS A 134 7.04 14.32 -10.21
CA LYS A 134 7.21 15.49 -9.33
C LYS A 134 6.78 16.82 -9.95
N THR A 135 6.43 16.81 -11.24
CA THR A 135 5.80 17.92 -11.93
C THR A 135 4.35 17.53 -12.18
N GLY A 136 3.43 17.95 -11.30
CA GLY A 136 1.99 17.91 -11.53
C GLY A 136 1.57 18.91 -12.61
N ALA A 137 2.18 18.82 -13.77
CA ALA A 137 1.94 19.65 -14.94
C ALA A 137 1.63 18.71 -16.10
N ASP A 138 0.41 18.81 -16.62
CA ASP A 138 -0.02 18.05 -17.79
C ASP A 138 0.92 18.37 -18.97
N THR A 139 1.57 17.34 -19.52
CA THR A 139 2.43 17.47 -20.71
C THR A 139 1.63 17.81 -21.98
N THR A 140 0.30 17.79 -21.91
CA THR A 140 -0.61 18.05 -23.02
C THR A 140 -0.76 19.53 -23.38
N ALA A 141 -0.38 20.47 -22.50
CA ALA A 141 -0.60 21.89 -22.75
C ALA A 141 0.65 22.61 -23.30
N ALA A 142 0.67 22.89 -24.60
CA ALA A 142 1.67 23.76 -25.22
C ALA A 142 1.34 25.24 -24.97
N GLY A 143 1.99 25.87 -23.99
CA GLY A 143 1.92 27.31 -23.76
C GLY A 143 2.48 27.74 -22.39
N PRO A 144 2.79 29.03 -22.17
CA PRO A 144 3.14 29.57 -20.86
C PRO A 144 1.91 29.49 -19.97
N LEU A 145 1.87 28.37 -19.25
CA LEU A 145 0.72 27.84 -18.56
C LEU A 145 0.50 28.66 -17.29
N PHE A 146 -0.45 29.61 -17.34
CA PHE A 146 -1.05 30.27 -16.18
C PHE A 146 -1.88 29.28 -15.34
N GLN A 147 -1.41 28.04 -15.20
CA GLN A 147 -1.96 27.12 -14.23
C GLN A 147 -1.67 27.71 -12.85
N GLN A 148 -2.77 27.97 -12.16
CA GLN A 148 -2.84 28.48 -10.80
C GLN A 148 -1.98 27.58 -9.91
N ARG A 149 -0.72 27.99 -9.71
CA ARG A 149 0.20 27.27 -8.83
C ARG A 149 -0.46 27.25 -7.45
N PRO A 150 -0.60 26.07 -6.82
CA PRO A 150 -1.11 26.02 -5.45
C PRO A 150 -0.30 26.97 -4.57
N TYR A 151 -0.98 27.82 -3.81
CA TYR A 151 -0.28 28.72 -2.88
C TYR A 151 0.62 27.91 -1.93
N PRO A 152 1.81 28.42 -1.59
CA PRO A 152 2.69 27.75 -0.64
C PRO A 152 1.94 27.53 0.68
N SER A 153 2.19 26.39 1.32
CA SER A 153 1.58 26.09 2.62
C SER A 153 2.00 27.16 3.65
N PRO A 154 1.16 27.47 4.66
CA PRO A 154 1.48 28.50 5.65
C PRO A 154 2.86 28.32 6.31
N GLY A 155 3.29 27.08 6.56
CA GLY A 155 4.62 26.77 7.10
C GLY A 155 5.79 27.08 6.14
N ALA A 156 5.59 26.93 4.83
CA ALA A 156 6.59 27.28 3.83
C ALA A 156 6.79 28.80 3.74
N VAL A 157 5.70 29.57 3.84
CA VAL A 157 5.75 31.05 3.89
C VAL A 157 6.48 31.53 5.14
N LEU A 158 6.20 30.94 6.31
CA LEU A 158 6.88 31.29 7.57
C LEU A 158 8.39 31.00 7.49
N ARG A 159 8.79 29.89 6.88
CA ARG A 159 10.20 29.53 6.70
C ARG A 159 10.92 30.49 5.75
N ALA A 160 10.31 30.82 4.62
CA ALA A 160 10.87 31.78 3.67
C ALA A 160 11.05 33.18 4.29
N ASN A 161 10.09 33.63 5.11
CA ASN A 161 10.20 34.90 5.83
C ASN A 161 11.30 34.87 6.92
N ALA A 162 11.47 33.73 7.61
CA ALA A 162 12.53 33.54 8.59
C ALA A 162 13.92 33.52 7.92
N GLU A 163 14.06 32.90 6.75
CA GLU A 163 15.30 32.89 5.97
C GLU A 163 15.63 34.27 5.41
N ALA A 164 14.63 34.99 4.86
CA ALA A 164 14.81 36.35 4.36
C ALA A 164 15.21 37.35 5.47
N SER A 165 14.68 37.19 6.68
CA SER A 165 15.07 38.03 7.81
C SER A 165 16.48 37.71 8.33
N ARG A 166 16.92 36.45 8.25
CA ARG A 166 18.31 36.04 8.55
C ARG A 166 19.31 36.56 7.51
N ALA A 167 18.98 36.48 6.22
CA ALA A 167 19.83 37.01 5.16
C ALA A 167 20.03 38.53 5.29
N LYS A 168 18.98 39.27 5.69
CA LYS A 168 19.03 40.71 5.91
C LYS A 168 19.86 41.14 7.15
N GLN A 169 20.22 40.19 8.02
CA GLN A 169 21.10 40.45 9.17
C GLN A 169 22.58 40.16 8.85
N GLN A 170 22.87 39.60 7.67
CA GLN A 170 24.21 39.22 7.23
C GLN A 170 24.81 40.16 6.17
N ASP A 171 24.06 41.18 5.76
CA ASP A 171 24.50 42.37 5.01
C ASP A 171 24.57 43.58 5.96
#